data_AF-A0A382T955-F1
#
_entry.id   AF-A0A382T955-F1
#
_cell.length_a   1.000
_cell.length_b   1.000
_cell.length_c   1.000
_cell.angle_alpha   90.00
_cell.angle_beta   90.00
_cell.angle_gamma   90.00
#
_symmetry.space_group_name_H-M   'P 1'
#
loop_
_entity.id
_entity.type
_entity.pdbx_description
1 polymer ?
#
loop_
_entity_poly.entity_id
_entity_poly.type
_entity_poly.pdbx_seq_one_letter_code
_entity_poly.pdbx_strand_id
1 'polypeptide(L)'
;MFVIPEGTRIDDDLVQKFVSLNSPEIWRDNKKPVIQILLPYYFVCDQLCYISQISPFLNYKANLWPGTLVGGRFPITNWPRILNFAFEWIEDDKDLIIKRGDPLCYIFFEFDDPTKIPKLIRAKMTPELVEFKKEIDATPKLVSNTFSLMDEAAKRRPKKLLKKI
;
A
#
# COMPACT_ATOMS: atom_id res chain seq x y z
N MET A 1 8.91 -14.07 8.24
CA MET A 1 8.96 -14.17 6.76
C MET A 1 9.08 -15.64 6.47
N PHE A 2 7.99 -16.25 6.01
CA PHE A 2 7.96 -17.66 5.62
C PHE A 2 8.29 -17.69 4.13
N VAL A 3 9.36 -18.39 3.75
CA VAL A 3 9.76 -18.54 2.34
C VAL A 3 9.68 -20.03 2.04
N ILE A 4 8.80 -20.40 1.11
CA ILE A 4 8.72 -21.77 0.61
C ILE A 4 9.85 -21.93 -0.41
N PRO A 5 10.78 -22.91 -0.25
CA PRO A 5 12.05 -22.94 -0.99
C PRO A 5 11.93 -23.35 -2.46
N GLU A 6 10.82 -23.98 -2.84
CA GLU A 6 10.63 -24.60 -4.16
C GLU A 6 9.46 -23.92 -4.87
N GLY A 7 9.61 -23.72 -6.19
CA GLY A 7 8.74 -22.95 -7.08
C GLY A 7 7.34 -22.68 -6.51
N THR A 8 7.14 -21.44 -6.03
CA THR A 8 5.91 -21.05 -5.34
C THR A 8 4.76 -21.02 -6.35
N ARG A 9 4.12 -22.16 -6.56
CA ARG A 9 2.79 -22.23 -7.15
C ARG A 9 1.84 -21.65 -6.12
N ILE A 10 1.14 -20.60 -6.50
CA ILE A 10 -0.05 -20.13 -5.81
C ILE A 10 -1.21 -20.84 -6.50
N ASP A 11 -2.03 -21.54 -5.74
CA ASP A 11 -3.27 -22.10 -6.27
C ASP A 11 -4.24 -20.97 -6.64
N ASP A 12 -5.11 -21.20 -7.62
CA ASP A 12 -5.98 -20.15 -8.18
C ASP A 12 -6.86 -19.47 -7.12
N ASP A 13 -7.27 -20.21 -6.09
CA ASP A 13 -8.02 -19.71 -4.94
C ASP A 13 -7.20 -18.76 -4.05
N LEU A 14 -5.88 -18.92 -4.03
CA LEU A 14 -4.96 -18.04 -3.34
C LEU A 14 -4.66 -16.77 -4.17
N VAL A 15 -4.69 -16.83 -5.50
CA VAL A 15 -4.54 -15.64 -6.36
C VAL A 15 -5.59 -14.60 -5.99
N GLN A 16 -6.86 -15.01 -5.88
CA GLN A 16 -7.99 -14.12 -5.56
C GLN A 16 -7.87 -13.46 -4.18
N LYS A 17 -7.08 -14.03 -3.26
CA LYS A 17 -6.83 -13.43 -1.93
C LYS A 17 -5.84 -12.28 -1.96
N PHE A 18 -4.93 -12.27 -2.95
CA PHE A 18 -3.85 -11.30 -3.05
C PHE A 18 -4.00 -10.36 -4.25
N VAL A 19 -4.72 -10.77 -5.29
CA VAL A 19 -4.93 -10.02 -6.52
C VAL A 19 -6.42 -9.78 -6.70
N SER A 20 -6.81 -8.51 -6.82
CA SER A 20 -8.19 -8.12 -7.07
C SER A 20 -8.27 -7.15 -8.25
N LEU A 21 -9.23 -7.37 -9.14
CA LEU A 21 -9.61 -6.40 -10.16
C LEU A 21 -10.51 -5.34 -9.51
N ASN A 22 -10.16 -4.07 -9.64
CA ASN A 22 -11.03 -2.99 -9.19
C ASN A 22 -12.30 -2.93 -10.05
N SER A 23 -13.39 -2.44 -9.48
CA SER A 23 -14.60 -2.26 -10.25
C SER A 23 -14.44 -1.15 -11.31
N PRO A 24 -14.99 -1.29 -12.53
CA PRO A 24 -14.77 -0.33 -13.61
C PRO A 24 -15.16 1.12 -13.28
N GLU A 25 -16.15 1.34 -12.43
CA GLU A 25 -16.63 2.68 -12.04
C GLU A 25 -15.60 3.52 -11.25
N ILE A 26 -14.57 2.88 -10.68
CA ILE A 26 -13.50 3.57 -9.97
C ILE A 26 -12.21 3.69 -10.81
N TRP A 27 -12.21 3.15 -12.04
CA TRP A 27 -11.10 3.35 -12.95
C TRP A 27 -11.10 4.79 -13.45
N ARG A 28 -9.91 5.34 -13.66
CA ARG A 28 -9.76 6.68 -14.25
C ARG A 28 -10.23 6.69 -15.71
N ASP A 29 -9.99 5.60 -16.42
CA ASP A 29 -10.44 5.36 -17.78
C ASP A 29 -11.07 3.96 -17.84
N ASN A 30 -12.33 3.87 -18.28
CA ASN A 30 -13.08 2.60 -18.36
C ASN A 30 -12.45 1.59 -19.33
N LYS A 31 -11.51 2.01 -20.19
CA LYS A 31 -10.77 1.13 -21.10
C LYS A 31 -9.47 0.60 -20.51
N LYS A 32 -9.06 1.09 -19.33
CA LYS A 32 -7.76 0.80 -18.71
C LYS A 32 -7.99 0.12 -17.36
N PRO A 33 -8.00 -1.23 -17.31
CA PRO A 33 -8.31 -1.95 -16.10
C PRO A 33 -7.25 -1.70 -15.02
N VAL A 34 -7.69 -1.61 -13.77
CA VAL A 34 -6.79 -1.45 -12.62
C VAL A 34 -6.85 -2.70 -11.75
N ILE A 35 -5.72 -3.40 -11.64
CA ILE A 35 -5.57 -4.48 -10.66
C ILE A 35 -4.95 -3.96 -9.38
N GLN A 36 -5.16 -4.66 -8.28
CA GLN A 36 -4.48 -4.44 -7.01
C GLN A 36 -3.84 -5.73 -6.51
N ILE A 37 -2.56 -5.65 -6.15
CA ILE A 37 -1.85 -6.72 -5.46
C ILE A 37 -1.60 -6.29 -4.01
N LEU A 38 -2.10 -7.08 -3.06
CA LEU A 38 -1.94 -6.82 -1.63
C LEU A 38 -0.46 -6.94 -1.24
N LEU A 39 0.10 -5.89 -0.62
CA LEU A 39 1.46 -5.92 -0.10
C LEU A 39 1.43 -6.27 1.39
N PRO A 40 2.36 -7.13 1.88
CA PRO A 40 2.38 -7.56 3.28
C PRO A 40 3.00 -6.51 4.21
N TYR A 41 2.85 -5.21 3.90
CA TYR A 41 3.46 -4.11 4.64
C TYR A 41 2.40 -3.19 5.22
N TYR A 42 2.61 -2.84 6.49
CA TYR A 42 1.80 -1.90 7.23
C TYR A 42 2.74 -0.97 7.98
N PHE A 43 2.70 0.32 7.64
CA PHE A 43 3.56 1.34 8.24
C PHE A 43 2.77 2.16 9.23
N VAL A 44 3.39 2.46 10.38
CA VAL A 44 2.80 3.29 11.44
C VAL A 44 3.88 4.21 11.99
N CYS A 45 3.50 5.44 12.32
CA CYS A 45 4.36 6.40 12.98
C CYS A 45 3.57 7.14 14.08
N ASP A 46 4.22 7.45 15.20
CA ASP A 46 3.60 8.28 16.27
C ASP A 46 3.78 9.79 16.02
N GLN A 47 4.60 10.16 15.04
CA GLN A 47 4.78 11.54 14.59
C GLN A 47 4.16 11.72 13.21
N LEU A 48 3.84 12.96 12.83
CA LEU A 48 3.31 13.27 11.51
C LEU A 48 4.30 12.81 10.42
N CYS A 49 3.93 11.77 9.69
CA CYS A 49 4.73 11.16 8.65
C CYS A 49 3.81 10.74 7.51
N TYR A 50 4.11 11.22 6.32
CA TYR A 50 3.48 10.79 5.08
C TYR A 50 4.33 9.73 4.42
N ILE A 51 3.66 8.80 3.76
CA ILE A 51 4.31 7.96 2.78
C ILE A 51 3.82 8.34 1.39
N SER A 52 4.76 8.33 0.45
CA SER A 52 4.49 8.44 -0.97
C SER A 52 4.90 7.13 -1.62
N GLN A 53 3.91 6.43 -2.18
CA GLN A 53 4.12 5.22 -2.98
C GLN A 53 4.25 5.64 -4.44
N ILE A 54 5.40 5.35 -5.04
CA ILE A 54 5.75 5.80 -6.39
C ILE A 54 6.30 4.64 -7.23
N SER A 55 6.21 4.78 -8.56
CA SER A 55 6.75 3.80 -9.51
C SER A 55 8.25 3.58 -9.24
N PRO A 56 8.78 2.36 -9.44
CA PRO A 56 10.19 2.08 -9.20
C PRO A 56 11.05 2.54 -10.39
N PHE A 57 11.06 3.85 -10.65
CA PHE A 57 11.58 4.49 -11.86
C PHE A 57 13.08 4.31 -12.11
N LEU A 58 13.87 3.94 -11.08
CA LEU A 58 15.30 3.62 -11.24
C LEU A 58 15.52 2.18 -11.74
N ASN A 59 14.48 1.35 -11.82
CA ASN A 59 14.56 0.01 -12.37
C ASN A 59 14.12 0.00 -13.84
N TYR A 60 15.06 -0.30 -14.73
CA TYR A 60 14.79 -0.34 -16.17
C TYR A 60 13.63 -1.27 -16.57
N LYS A 61 13.50 -2.46 -15.95
CA LYS A 61 12.43 -3.39 -16.30
C LYS A 61 11.05 -2.85 -15.95
N ALA A 62 10.96 -2.09 -14.86
CA ALA A 62 9.69 -1.49 -14.48
C ALA A 62 9.24 -0.39 -15.45
N ASN A 63 10.19 0.26 -16.13
CA ASN A 63 9.89 1.21 -17.21
C ASN A 63 9.40 0.51 -18.50
N LEU A 64 9.50 -0.83 -18.58
CA LEU A 64 8.98 -1.64 -19.68
C LEU A 64 7.64 -2.31 -19.35
N TRP A 65 7.05 -2.05 -18.19
CA TRP A 65 5.74 -2.60 -17.86
C TRP A 65 4.67 -2.03 -18.79
N PRO A 66 3.61 -2.82 -19.10
CA PRO A 66 2.56 -2.45 -20.05
C PRO A 66 1.56 -1.42 -19.47
N GLY A 67 1.99 -0.61 -18.51
CA GLY A 67 1.12 0.18 -17.67
C GLY A 67 1.89 0.89 -16.57
N THR A 68 1.16 1.46 -15.63
CA THR A 68 1.76 2.28 -14.57
C THR A 68 1.18 1.98 -13.20
N LEU A 69 2.02 2.17 -12.18
CA LEU A 69 1.57 2.15 -10.80
C LEU A 69 0.65 3.36 -10.55
N VAL A 70 -0.51 3.11 -9.96
CA VAL A 70 -1.34 4.14 -9.35
C VAL A 70 -0.73 4.50 -7.99
N GLY A 71 0.12 5.53 -8.00
CA GLY A 71 0.75 6.04 -6.80
C GLY A 71 -0.21 6.76 -5.86
N GLY A 72 0.27 7.07 -4.66
CA GLY A 72 -0.52 7.80 -3.68
C GLY A 72 0.30 8.31 -2.51
N ARG A 73 -0.17 9.40 -1.91
CA ARG A 73 0.42 10.02 -0.72
C ARG A 73 -0.60 10.08 0.41
N PHE A 74 -0.26 9.57 1.58
CA PHE A 74 -1.16 9.59 2.75
C PHE A 74 -0.40 9.53 4.08
N PRO A 75 -0.98 10.08 5.17
CA PRO A 75 -0.34 10.10 6.47
C PRO A 75 -0.42 8.74 7.18
N ILE A 76 0.73 8.11 7.47
CA ILE A 76 0.78 6.84 8.24
C ILE A 76 0.67 7.06 9.75
N THR A 77 0.58 8.32 10.18
CA THR A 77 0.30 8.68 11.56
C THR A 77 -1.15 8.36 11.91
N ASN A 78 -2.09 8.89 11.12
CA ASN A 78 -3.52 8.82 11.41
C ASN A 78 -4.27 7.87 10.48
N TRP A 79 -3.70 7.55 9.31
CA TRP A 79 -4.30 6.66 8.32
C TRP A 79 -3.37 5.49 7.94
N PRO A 80 -2.84 4.72 8.92
CA PRO A 80 -2.04 3.55 8.60
C PRO A 80 -2.94 2.47 8.00
N ARG A 81 -2.59 2.01 6.80
CA ARG A 81 -3.33 1.00 6.05
C ARG A 81 -2.39 0.01 5.41
N ILE A 82 -2.91 -1.17 5.07
CA ILE A 82 -2.16 -2.12 4.24
C ILE A 82 -1.94 -1.48 2.86
N LEU A 83 -0.73 -1.60 2.33
CA LEU A 83 -0.42 -1.12 1.00
C LEU A 83 -0.93 -2.07 -0.08
N ASN A 84 -1.37 -1.48 -1.19
CA ASN A 84 -1.67 -2.23 -2.40
C ASN A 84 -0.77 -1.71 -3.52
N PHE A 85 -0.22 -2.62 -4.30
CA PHE A 85 0.33 -2.31 -5.61
C PHE A 85 -0.84 -2.23 -6.59
N ALA A 86 -1.33 -1.02 -6.82
CA ALA A 86 -2.38 -0.77 -7.80
C ALA A 86 -1.73 -0.47 -9.16
N PHE A 87 -2.11 -1.21 -10.20
CA PHE A 87 -1.50 -1.10 -11.53
C PHE A 87 -2.60 -0.87 -12.57
N GLU A 88 -2.49 0.25 -13.27
CA GLU A 88 -3.35 0.60 -14.41
C GLU A 88 -2.72 0.02 -15.68
N TRP A 89 -3.45 -0.86 -16.35
CA TRP A 89 -3.00 -1.54 -17.55
C TRP A 89 -3.24 -0.66 -18.78
N ILE A 90 -2.16 -0.19 -19.42
CA ILE A 90 -2.20 0.71 -20.58
C ILE A 90 -2.21 -0.08 -21.89
N GLU A 91 -1.36 -1.11 -21.99
CA GLU A 91 -1.21 -1.99 -23.14
C GLU A 91 -1.79 -3.37 -22.78
N ASP A 92 -3.11 -3.52 -22.94
CA ASP A 92 -3.89 -4.69 -22.52
C ASP A 92 -3.63 -5.97 -23.33
N ASP A 93 -2.86 -5.85 -24.41
CA ASP A 93 -2.33 -6.95 -25.21
C ASP A 93 -0.98 -7.49 -24.70
N LYS A 94 -0.39 -6.87 -23.67
CA LYS A 94 0.93 -7.22 -23.13
C LYS A 94 0.86 -7.65 -21.67
N ASP A 95 1.67 -8.64 -21.32
CA ASP A 95 1.76 -9.19 -19.96
C ASP A 95 2.56 -8.29 -19.00
N LEU A 96 2.05 -8.15 -17.76
CA LEU A 96 2.83 -7.64 -16.64
C LEU A 96 3.68 -8.78 -16.05
N ILE A 97 4.99 -8.76 -16.33
CA ILE A 97 5.93 -9.77 -15.81
C ILE A 97 6.73 -9.18 -14.64
N ILE A 98 6.51 -9.71 -13.44
CA ILE A 98 7.25 -9.35 -12.23
C ILE A 98 8.02 -10.58 -11.74
N LYS A 99 9.35 -10.49 -11.65
CA LYS A 99 10.19 -11.57 -11.13
C LYS A 99 10.58 -11.31 -9.68
N ARG A 100 10.95 -12.38 -8.97
CA ARG A 100 11.51 -12.27 -7.63
C ARG A 100 12.72 -11.33 -7.64
N GLY A 101 12.73 -10.35 -6.74
CA GLY A 101 13.77 -9.33 -6.65
C GLY A 101 13.50 -8.07 -7.47
N ASP A 102 12.52 -8.09 -8.37
CA ASP A 102 12.08 -6.85 -9.04
C ASP A 102 11.31 -5.97 -8.02
N PRO A 103 11.57 -4.66 -7.99
CA PRO A 103 10.85 -3.74 -7.12
C PRO A 103 9.42 -3.53 -7.65
N LEU A 104 8.42 -3.62 -6.77
CA LEU A 104 7.02 -3.28 -7.12
C LEU A 104 6.79 -1.77 -7.11
N CYS A 105 7.34 -1.09 -6.11
CA CYS A 105 7.23 0.35 -5.93
C CYS A 105 8.35 0.85 -5.02
N TYR A 106 8.59 2.15 -5.03
CA TYR A 106 9.37 2.82 -4.00
C TYR A 106 8.45 3.46 -2.97
N ILE A 107 8.90 3.45 -1.72
CA ILE A 107 8.23 4.10 -0.60
C ILE A 107 9.13 5.22 -0.12
N PHE A 108 8.62 6.44 -0.17
CA PHE A 108 9.28 7.63 0.35
C PHE A 108 8.59 8.07 1.63
N PHE A 109 9.36 8.38 2.68
CA PHE A 109 8.85 8.84 3.97
C PHE A 109 9.13 10.33 4.13
N GLU A 110 8.09 11.10 4.44
CA GLU A 110 8.15 12.55 4.57
C GLU A 110 7.64 12.96 5.93
N PHE A 111 8.49 13.63 6.71
CA PHE A 111 8.05 14.33 7.91
C PHE A 111 7.69 15.77 7.58
N ASP A 112 7.06 16.43 8.54
CA ASP A 112 6.82 17.87 8.57
C ASP A 112 8.11 18.71 8.55
N ASP A 113 9.22 18.13 9.00
CA ASP A 113 10.55 18.75 9.02
C ASP A 113 11.52 17.94 8.15
N PRO A 114 12.10 18.54 7.08
CA PRO A 114 12.98 17.84 6.14
C PRO A 114 14.32 17.42 6.76
N THR A 115 14.70 17.96 7.92
CA THR A 115 15.91 17.54 8.63
C THR A 115 15.73 16.21 9.38
N LYS A 116 14.49 15.75 9.57
CA LYS A 116 14.19 14.48 10.23
C LYS A 116 14.54 13.32 9.30
N ILE A 117 15.41 12.44 9.77
CA ILE A 117 15.82 11.24 9.04
C ILE A 117 14.89 10.07 9.44
N PRO A 118 14.11 9.48 8.50
CA PRO A 118 13.29 8.32 8.79
C PRO A 118 14.13 7.13 9.23
N LYS A 119 13.75 6.53 10.37
CA LYS A 119 14.33 5.27 10.85
C LYS A 119 13.26 4.19 10.80
N LEU A 120 13.42 3.26 9.87
CA LEU A 120 12.52 2.11 9.77
C LEU A 120 12.91 1.05 10.80
N ILE A 121 11.97 0.69 11.67
CA ILE A 121 12.14 -0.36 12.67
C ILE A 121 11.04 -1.40 12.53
N ARG A 122 11.32 -2.64 12.93
CA ARG A 122 10.26 -3.64 13.10
C ARG A 122 9.46 -3.30 14.35
N ALA A 123 8.15 -3.20 14.20
CA ALA A 123 7.22 -2.89 15.27
C ALA A 123 6.46 -4.16 15.71
N LYS A 124 6.11 -4.23 16.99
CA LYS A 124 5.23 -5.25 17.54
C LYS A 124 3.78 -4.92 17.16
N MET A 125 3.02 -5.93 16.74
CA MET A 125 1.58 -5.83 16.58
C MET A 125 0.90 -5.87 17.95
N THR A 126 0.79 -4.71 18.62
CA THR A 126 0.17 -4.62 19.95
C THR A 126 -1.36 -4.67 19.85
N PRO A 127 -2.09 -5.01 20.95
CA PRO A 127 -3.55 -5.00 20.94
C PRO A 127 -4.15 -3.66 20.47
N GLU A 128 -3.58 -2.55 20.90
CA GLU A 128 -4.01 -1.19 20.53
C GLU A 128 -3.83 -0.94 19.02
N LEU A 129 -2.73 -1.42 18.44
CA LEU A 129 -2.49 -1.32 17.00
C LEU A 129 -3.45 -2.22 16.19
N VAL A 130 -3.77 -3.40 16.70
CA VAL A 130 -4.75 -4.30 16.07
C VAL A 130 -6.14 -3.68 16.07
N GLU A 131 -6.55 -3.09 17.19
CA GLU A 131 -7.85 -2.41 17.33
C GLU A 131 -7.92 -1.20 16.41
N PHE A 132 -6.93 -0.31 16.46
CA PHE A 132 -6.87 0.86 15.58
C PHE A 132 -6.88 0.47 14.09
N LYS A 133 -6.15 -0.59 13.72
CA LYS A 133 -6.17 -1.11 12.35
C LYS A 133 -7.57 -1.57 11.93
N LYS A 134 -8.31 -2.28 12.79
CA LYS A 134 -9.67 -2.74 12.49
C LYS A 134 -10.62 -1.58 12.25
N GLU A 135 -10.50 -0.49 13.01
CA GLU A 135 -11.32 0.71 12.82
C GLU A 135 -11.07 1.37 11.46
N ILE A 136 -9.81 1.52 11.07
CA ILE A 136 -9.43 2.08 9.76
C ILE A 136 -9.92 1.18 8.62
N ASP A 137 -9.70 -0.14 8.72
CA ASP A 137 -10.08 -1.11 7.70
C ASP A 137 -11.62 -1.22 7.55
N ALA A 138 -12.39 -0.98 8.62
CA ALA A 138 -13.86 -0.99 8.61
C ALA A 138 -14.47 0.27 7.97
N THR A 139 -13.66 1.28 7.63
CA THR A 139 -14.16 2.51 7.06
C THR A 139 -14.56 2.29 5.58
N PRO A 140 -15.79 2.68 5.15
CA PRO A 140 -16.28 2.39 3.80
C PRO A 140 -15.37 2.98 2.71
N LYS A 141 -14.99 2.15 1.72
CA LYS A 141 -14.11 2.53 0.60
C LYS A 141 -14.77 3.47 -0.44
N LEU A 142 -16.05 3.80 -0.27
CA LEU A 142 -16.93 4.38 -1.30
C LEU A 142 -17.31 5.85 -1.05
N VAL A 143 -16.56 6.58 -0.23
CA VAL A 143 -16.85 7.98 0.08
C VAL A 143 -15.91 8.89 -0.70
N SER A 144 -16.48 9.79 -1.50
CA SER A 144 -15.80 10.92 -2.16
C SER A 144 -15.19 11.95 -1.18
N ASN A 145 -15.02 11.60 0.10
CA ASN A 145 -14.65 12.50 1.19
C ASN A 145 -13.59 11.90 2.14
N THR A 146 -12.59 11.20 1.59
CA THR A 146 -11.52 10.52 2.34
C THR A 146 -10.82 11.43 3.35
N PHE A 147 -10.71 12.74 3.09
CA PHE A 147 -10.09 13.69 4.01
C PHE A 147 -10.83 13.80 5.35
N SER A 148 -12.17 13.85 5.34
CA SER A 148 -12.98 13.90 6.56
C SER A 148 -12.79 12.66 7.46
N LEU A 149 -12.59 11.49 6.83
CA LEU A 149 -12.36 10.23 7.54
C LEU A 149 -10.99 10.23 8.23
N MET A 150 -9.97 10.82 7.60
CA MET A 150 -8.63 10.95 8.21
C MET A 150 -8.65 11.81 9.47
N ASP A 151 -9.46 12.88 9.49
CA ASP A 151 -9.61 13.74 10.66
C ASP A 151 -10.33 13.03 11.81
N GLU A 152 -11.33 12.20 11.52
CA GLU A 152 -11.99 11.39 12.55
C GLU A 152 -11.07 10.32 13.13
N ALA A 153 -10.30 9.64 12.28
CA ALA A 153 -9.30 8.67 12.72
C ALA A 153 -8.23 9.32 13.62
N ALA A 154 -7.81 10.55 13.30
CA ALA A 154 -6.88 11.30 14.12
C ALA A 154 -7.39 11.55 15.55
N LYS A 155 -8.70 11.80 15.72
CA LYS A 155 -9.32 12.04 17.04
C LYS A 155 -9.35 10.79 17.92
N ARG A 156 -9.48 9.61 17.32
CA ARG A 156 -9.60 8.32 18.03
C ARG A 156 -8.25 7.63 18.25
N ARG A 157 -7.21 8.09 17.55
CA ARG A 157 -5.87 7.51 17.59
C ARG A 157 -5.30 7.52 19.03
N PRO A 158 -4.86 6.37 19.57
CA PRO A 158 -4.08 6.33 20.81
C PRO A 158 -2.82 7.20 20.71
N LYS A 159 -2.30 7.76 21.82
CA LYS A 159 -1.10 8.61 21.77
C LYS A 159 0.16 7.89 21.30
N LYS A 160 0.24 6.58 21.53
CA LYS A 160 1.42 5.76 21.22
C LYS A 160 0.98 4.42 20.66
N LEU A 161 1.32 4.17 19.40
CA LEU A 161 1.09 2.91 18.68
C LEU A 161 2.40 2.23 18.31
N LEU A 162 3.50 2.98 18.16
CA LEU A 162 4.78 2.42 17.77
C LEU A 162 5.51 1.81 18.98
N LYS A 163 5.62 0.48 18.99
CA LYS A 163 6.46 -0.26 19.94
C LYS A 163 7.45 -1.13 19.18
N LYS A 164 8.75 -0.91 19.42
CA LYS A 164 9.82 -1.74 18.85
C LYS A 164 9.68 -3.19 19.34
N ILE A 165 9.98 -4.16 18.46
CA ILE A 165 10.16 -5.57 18.84
C ILE A 165 11.36 -5.72 19.77
#